data_AF-A0AB32U228-F1
#
_entry.id   AF-A0AB32U228-F1
#
_cell.length_a   1.000
_cell.length_b   1.000
_cell.length_c   1.000
_cell.angle_alpha   90.00
_cell.angle_beta   90.00
_cell.angle_gamma   90.00
#
_symmetry.space_group_name_H-M   'P 1'
#
loop_
_entity.id
_entity.type
_entity.pdbx_description
1 polymer ?
#
loop_
_entity_poly.entity_id
_entity_poly.type
_entity_poly.pdbx_seq_one_letter_code
_entity_poly.pdbx_strand_id
1 'polypeptide(L)'
;MDRSLYFFFRCCLFSGHEAQGDPERLVQHGTFFKATVEQGGSLWHWIYGHLEFVKKYVLNIWNDGYIMGFLSQERAEALLRDKAPGTFLLRFSESCRDGGIIITWVEESQEGEPVLHSTEPYNNAKINTSSMPQIIRDFTAGEKHPVNPLIYLYPDIPRDVAFGRYYTSES
;
A
#
# COMPACT_ATOMS: atom_id res chain seq x y z
N MET A 1 12.75 20.81 3.53
CA MET A 1 11.65 19.84 3.36
C MET A 1 12.26 18.45 3.38
N ASP A 2 11.78 17.55 4.23
CA ASP A 2 12.22 16.15 4.26
C ASP A 2 12.07 15.53 2.86
N ARG A 3 13.11 14.82 2.37
CA ARG A 3 13.10 14.19 1.04
C ARG A 3 11.90 13.26 0.87
N SER A 4 11.45 12.62 1.95
CA SER A 4 10.29 11.73 1.94
C SER A 4 8.97 12.47 1.77
N LEU A 5 8.84 13.68 2.33
CA LEU A 5 7.69 14.55 2.06
C LEU A 5 7.69 15.08 0.64
N TYR A 6 8.86 15.41 0.08
CA TYR A 6 8.94 15.87 -1.30
C TYR A 6 8.53 14.77 -2.28
N PHE A 7 8.92 13.52 -2.02
CA PHE A 7 8.46 12.36 -2.79
C PHE A 7 6.96 12.12 -2.63
N PHE A 8 6.41 12.22 -1.42
CA PHE A 8 4.97 12.09 -1.19
C PHE A 8 4.19 13.17 -1.95
N PHE A 9 4.59 14.44 -1.83
CA PHE A 9 4.01 15.53 -2.60
C PHE A 9 4.18 15.33 -4.10
N ARG A 10 5.32 14.82 -4.55
CA ARG A 10 5.55 14.52 -5.96
C ARG A 10 4.67 13.37 -6.46
N CYS A 11 4.45 12.34 -5.65
CA CYS A 11 3.53 11.26 -5.97
C CYS A 11 2.07 11.74 -6.01
N CYS A 12 1.66 12.63 -5.09
CA CYS A 12 0.33 13.21 -5.10
C CYS A 12 0.11 14.19 -6.27
N LEU A 13 1.12 15.00 -6.62
CA LEU A 13 0.94 16.12 -7.56
C LEU A 13 1.47 15.84 -8.99
N PHE A 14 2.40 14.90 -9.17
CA PHE A 14 3.19 14.77 -10.41
C PHE A 14 3.35 13.34 -10.94
N SER A 15 2.65 12.31 -10.42
CA SER A 15 2.67 10.95 -10.99
C SER A 15 1.98 10.81 -12.38
N GLY A 16 1.85 11.90 -13.13
CA GLY A 16 1.30 11.96 -14.49
C GLY A 16 2.31 12.33 -15.58
N HIS A 17 3.61 12.48 -15.29
CA HIS A 17 4.59 12.80 -16.33
C HIS A 17 5.89 11.99 -16.15
N GLU A 18 6.30 11.35 -17.24
CA GLU A 18 7.54 10.57 -17.43
C GLU A 18 7.52 9.09 -17.02
N ALA A 19 6.61 8.32 -17.61
CA ALA A 19 6.92 6.96 -18.03
C ALA A 19 6.57 6.84 -19.52
N GLN A 20 7.57 6.61 -20.34
CA GLN A 20 7.50 6.52 -21.78
C GLN A 20 6.58 5.36 -22.20
N GLY A 21 5.44 5.68 -22.83
CA GLY A 21 4.54 4.71 -23.46
C GLY A 21 3.11 4.72 -22.92
N ASP A 22 2.19 5.19 -23.77
CA ASP A 22 0.71 5.13 -23.70
C ASP A 22 -0.05 6.37 -23.16
N PRO A 23 -0.58 7.23 -24.06
CA PRO A 23 -1.37 8.42 -23.72
C PRO A 23 -2.80 8.14 -23.21
N GLU A 24 -3.29 6.89 -23.17
CA GLU A 24 -4.62 6.57 -22.62
C GLU A 24 -4.61 6.23 -21.11
N ARG A 25 -3.43 6.08 -20.47
CA ARG A 25 -3.30 5.69 -19.04
C ARG A 25 -3.58 6.81 -18.01
N LEU A 26 -4.05 7.98 -18.45
CA LEU A 26 -4.01 9.24 -17.68
C LEU A 26 -5.38 9.77 -17.19
N VAL A 27 -6.51 9.13 -17.50
CA VAL A 27 -7.83 9.76 -17.31
C VAL A 27 -8.46 9.52 -15.92
N GLN A 28 -8.08 8.50 -15.14
CA GLN A 28 -8.82 8.18 -13.90
C GLN A 28 -8.49 9.07 -12.68
N HIS A 29 -7.29 9.65 -12.56
CA HIS A 29 -6.91 10.43 -11.36
C HIS A 29 -7.53 11.85 -11.35
N GLY A 30 -7.75 12.47 -12.50
CA GLY A 30 -8.37 13.79 -12.59
C GLY A 30 -9.81 13.83 -12.05
N THR A 31 -10.52 12.70 -12.15
CA THR A 31 -11.87 12.54 -11.63
C THR A 31 -11.90 12.39 -10.11
N PHE A 32 -10.86 11.78 -9.52
CA PHE A 32 -10.76 11.56 -8.08
C PHE A 32 -10.39 12.83 -7.29
N PHE A 33 -9.47 13.64 -7.82
CA PHE A 33 -9.17 14.96 -7.25
C PHE A 33 -10.41 15.86 -7.18
N LYS A 34 -11.32 15.71 -8.14
CA LYS A 34 -12.61 16.39 -8.15
C LYS A 34 -13.54 15.88 -7.04
N ALA A 35 -13.59 14.57 -6.80
CA ALA A 35 -14.39 13.96 -5.73
C ALA A 35 -13.93 14.34 -4.31
N THR A 36 -12.61 14.46 -4.06
CA THR A 36 -12.09 14.90 -2.76
C THR A 36 -12.47 16.35 -2.45
N VAL A 37 -12.52 17.20 -3.49
CA VAL A 37 -13.01 18.59 -3.39
C VAL A 37 -14.54 18.63 -3.18
N GLU A 38 -15.29 17.74 -3.84
CA GLU A 38 -16.74 17.67 -3.74
C GLU A 38 -17.26 17.13 -2.38
N GLN A 39 -16.44 16.38 -1.62
CA GLN A 39 -16.77 15.95 -0.24
C GLN A 39 -16.45 16.99 0.87
N GLY A 40 -16.23 18.26 0.50
CA GLY A 40 -16.21 19.38 1.46
C GLY A 40 -15.03 19.44 2.44
N GLY A 41 -14.06 18.53 2.33
CA GLY A 41 -12.77 18.65 3.02
C GLY A 41 -11.72 19.19 2.07
N SER A 42 -11.00 20.25 2.46
CA SER A 42 -9.90 20.75 1.64
C SER A 42 -8.93 19.60 1.33
N LEU A 43 -8.51 19.48 0.07
CA LEU A 43 -7.43 18.57 -0.37
C LEU A 43 -6.24 18.60 0.59
N TRP A 44 -5.96 19.79 1.15
CA TRP A 44 -4.95 20.02 2.16
C TRP A 44 -5.14 19.21 3.44
N HIS A 45 -6.36 19.08 3.97
CA HIS A 45 -6.60 18.24 5.14
C HIS A 45 -6.35 16.76 4.83
N TRP A 46 -6.71 16.28 3.65
CA TRP A 46 -6.44 14.90 3.25
C TRP A 46 -4.93 14.64 3.10
N ILE A 47 -4.20 15.56 2.45
CA ILE A 47 -2.74 15.49 2.33
C ILE A 47 -2.11 15.50 3.72
N TYR A 48 -2.55 16.40 4.60
CA TYR A 48 -2.02 16.52 5.95
C TYR A 48 -2.29 15.24 6.77
N GLY A 49 -3.50 14.69 6.69
CA GLY A 49 -3.86 13.43 7.36
C GLY A 49 -2.93 12.29 6.96
N HIS A 50 -2.70 12.10 5.66
CA HIS A 50 -1.76 11.08 5.19
C HIS A 50 -0.30 11.36 5.56
N LEU A 51 0.13 12.62 5.51
CA LEU A 51 1.49 12.99 5.90
C LEU A 51 1.75 12.67 7.37
N GLU A 52 0.82 12.99 8.25
CA GLU A 52 0.91 12.66 9.67
C GLU A 52 0.85 11.16 9.89
N PHE A 53 0.01 10.45 9.13
CA PHE A 53 -0.02 8.99 9.15
C PHE A 53 1.33 8.38 8.77
N VAL A 54 1.95 8.83 7.67
CA VAL A 54 3.26 8.31 7.22
C VAL A 54 4.31 8.57 8.30
N LYS A 55 4.46 9.82 8.74
CA LYS A 55 5.46 10.20 9.75
C LYS A 55 5.32 9.38 11.04
N LYS A 56 4.09 9.18 11.49
CA LYS A 56 3.82 8.56 12.79
C LYS A 56 3.91 7.04 12.75
N TYR A 57 3.47 6.40 11.66
CA TYR A 57 3.19 4.97 11.66
C TYR A 57 4.08 4.14 10.73
N VAL A 58 4.50 4.70 9.60
CA VAL A 58 5.16 3.90 8.54
C VAL A 58 6.41 4.56 7.96
N LEU A 59 6.95 5.59 8.62
CA LEU A 59 8.06 6.39 8.10
C LEU A 59 9.26 5.56 7.69
N ASN A 60 9.65 4.58 8.52
CA ASN A 60 10.84 3.77 8.27
C ASN A 60 10.67 2.89 7.02
N ILE A 61 9.57 2.13 6.93
CA ILE A 61 9.29 1.29 5.76
C ILE A 61 8.96 2.10 4.50
N TRP A 62 8.43 3.32 4.66
CA TRP A 62 8.26 4.27 3.56
C TRP A 62 9.62 4.73 3.01
N ASN A 63 10.55 5.11 3.90
CA ASN A 63 11.88 5.58 3.51
C ASN A 63 12.71 4.49 2.81
N ASP A 64 12.46 3.23 3.15
CA ASP A 64 13.09 2.09 2.48
C ASP A 64 12.49 1.75 1.11
N GLY A 65 11.39 2.41 0.73
CA GLY A 65 10.69 2.13 -0.54
C GLY A 65 9.82 0.88 -0.52
N TYR A 66 9.42 0.38 0.66
CA TYR A 66 8.57 -0.82 0.76
C TYR A 66 7.07 -0.54 0.58
N ILE A 67 6.69 0.72 0.44
CA ILE A 67 5.33 1.16 0.15
C ILE A 67 5.30 1.77 -1.24
N MET A 68 4.47 1.21 -2.12
CA MET A 68 4.30 1.67 -3.51
C MET A 68 3.69 3.08 -3.61
N GLY A 69 3.01 3.51 -2.56
CA GLY A 69 2.37 4.82 -2.46
C GLY A 69 0.91 4.79 -2.92
N PHE A 70 0.49 5.80 -3.66
CA PHE A 70 -0.86 5.89 -4.20
C PHE A 70 -0.96 5.04 -5.45
N LEU A 71 -1.53 3.85 -5.27
CA LEU A 71 -1.73 2.86 -6.31
C LEU A 71 -3.21 2.45 -6.29
N SER A 72 -3.88 2.63 -7.43
CA SER A 72 -5.26 2.19 -7.56
C SER A 72 -5.35 0.67 -7.44
N GLN A 73 -6.52 0.16 -7.06
CA GLN A 73 -6.75 -1.28 -6.98
C GLN A 73 -6.49 -1.96 -8.33
N GLU A 74 -7.00 -1.40 -9.43
CA GLU A 74 -6.81 -1.93 -10.78
C GLU A 74 -5.32 -2.02 -11.17
N ARG A 75 -4.51 -1.01 -10.81
CA ARG A 75 -3.06 -1.04 -11.06
C ARG A 75 -2.35 -2.03 -10.15
N ALA A 76 -2.75 -2.15 -8.88
CA ALA A 76 -2.19 -3.14 -7.96
C ALA A 76 -2.43 -4.56 -8.47
N GLU A 77 -3.65 -4.85 -8.91
CA GLU A 77 -4.02 -6.13 -9.51
C GLU A 77 -3.24 -6.41 -10.79
N ALA A 78 -3.08 -5.42 -11.67
CA ALA A 78 -2.29 -5.57 -12.89
C ALA A 78 -0.81 -5.88 -12.61
N LEU A 79 -0.22 -5.30 -11.56
CA LEU A 79 1.19 -5.53 -11.18
C LEU A 79 1.43 -6.89 -10.53
N LEU A 80 0.41 -7.49 -9.92
CA LEU A 80 0.53 -8.75 -9.18
C LEU A 80 0.10 -9.97 -10.00
N ARG A 81 -0.70 -9.79 -11.06
CA ARG A 81 -1.31 -10.88 -11.84
C ARG A 81 -0.27 -11.86 -12.43
N ASP A 82 0.92 -11.37 -12.76
CA ASP A 82 2.02 -12.15 -13.34
C ASP A 82 3.11 -12.54 -12.32
N LYS A 83 2.86 -12.33 -11.03
CA LYS A 83 3.82 -12.62 -9.95
C LYS A 83 3.58 -13.96 -9.29
N ALA A 84 4.63 -14.46 -8.64
CA ALA A 84 4.57 -15.71 -7.91
C ALA A 84 3.50 -15.63 -6.80
N PRO A 85 2.73 -16.70 -6.54
CA PRO A 85 1.81 -16.77 -5.41
C PRO A 85 2.50 -16.38 -4.10
N GLY A 86 1.81 -15.57 -3.30
CA GLY A 86 2.30 -14.95 -2.08
C GLY A 86 3.08 -13.64 -2.28
N THR A 87 3.17 -13.14 -3.52
CA THR A 87 3.68 -11.78 -3.77
C THR A 87 2.65 -10.75 -3.32
N PHE A 88 3.09 -9.74 -2.58
CA PHE A 88 2.24 -8.68 -2.05
C PHE A 88 2.86 -7.30 -2.21
N LEU A 89 2.02 -6.26 -2.17
CA LEU A 89 2.44 -4.87 -2.15
C LEU A 89 1.67 -4.08 -1.09
N LEU A 90 2.26 -2.98 -0.66
CA LEU A 90 1.65 -2.02 0.25
C LEU A 90 1.29 -0.75 -0.51
N ARG A 91 0.06 -0.27 -0.36
CA ARG A 91 -0.43 0.97 -0.98
C ARG A 91 -1.25 1.79 0.01
N PHE A 92 -1.32 3.10 -0.22
CA PHE A 92 -2.21 3.95 0.57
C PHE A 92 -3.67 3.74 0.19
N SER A 93 -4.54 3.78 1.19
CA SER A 93 -5.97 3.86 0.98
C SER A 93 -6.33 5.24 0.42
N GLU A 94 -6.98 5.26 -0.74
CA GLU A 94 -7.48 6.49 -1.34
C GLU A 94 -8.71 7.04 -0.60
N SER A 95 -9.47 6.18 0.09
CA SER A 95 -10.72 6.53 0.77
C SER A 95 -10.54 6.91 2.25
N CYS A 96 -9.41 6.59 2.88
CA CYS A 96 -9.17 6.95 4.29
C CYS A 96 -8.65 8.38 4.41
N ARG A 97 -9.48 9.32 4.91
CA ARG A 97 -9.09 10.73 5.08
C ARG A 97 -7.80 10.91 5.91
N ASP A 98 -7.65 10.14 6.98
CA ASP A 98 -6.50 10.24 7.91
C ASP A 98 -5.38 9.25 7.58
N GLY A 99 -5.37 8.71 6.36
CA GLY A 99 -4.41 7.71 5.92
C GLY A 99 -4.74 6.29 6.36
N GLY A 100 -4.17 5.34 5.62
CA GLY A 100 -4.25 3.92 5.91
C GLY A 100 -3.44 3.12 4.90
N ILE A 101 -2.90 1.96 5.32
CA ILE A 101 -2.22 1.02 4.42
C ILE A 101 -3.19 -0.08 4.02
N ILE A 102 -3.23 -0.39 2.73
CA ILE A 102 -3.87 -1.59 2.18
C ILE A 102 -2.75 -2.54 1.77
N ILE A 103 -2.92 -3.82 2.13
CA ILE A 103 -2.07 -4.92 1.66
C ILE A 103 -2.84 -5.60 0.53
N THR A 104 -2.22 -5.72 -0.64
CA THR A 104 -2.77 -6.47 -1.78
C THR A 104 -1.81 -7.60 -2.11
N TRP A 105 -2.31 -8.82 -2.28
CA TRP A 105 -1.50 -10.00 -2.59
C TRP A 105 -2.14 -10.91 -3.64
N VAL A 106 -1.34 -11.74 -4.28
CA VAL A 106 -1.78 -12.79 -5.21
C VAL A 106 -1.65 -14.17 -4.58
N GLU A 107 -2.66 -15.01 -4.74
CA GLU A 107 -2.64 -16.44 -4.45
C GLU A 107 -2.95 -17.24 -5.73
N GLU A 108 -2.71 -18.54 -5.70
CA GLU A 108 -3.08 -19.45 -6.78
C GLU A 108 -4.39 -20.16 -6.42
N SER A 109 -5.35 -20.16 -7.35
CA SER A 109 -6.59 -20.91 -7.19
C SER A 109 -6.35 -22.42 -7.30
N GLN A 110 -7.37 -23.23 -7.00
CA GLN A 110 -7.29 -24.68 -7.19
C GLN A 110 -7.09 -25.07 -8.67
N GLU A 111 -7.50 -24.19 -9.58
CA GLU A 111 -7.39 -24.33 -11.03
C GLU A 111 -6.06 -23.78 -11.59
N GLY A 112 -5.19 -23.23 -10.74
CA GLY A 112 -3.91 -22.64 -11.16
C GLY A 112 -4.01 -21.18 -11.62
N GLU A 113 -5.15 -20.52 -11.41
CA GLU A 113 -5.36 -19.13 -11.84
C GLU A 113 -4.99 -18.15 -10.72
N PRO A 114 -4.43 -16.97 -11.05
CA PRO A 114 -4.08 -15.96 -10.04
C PRO A 114 -5.33 -15.31 -9.45
N VAL A 115 -5.46 -15.36 -8.13
CA VAL A 115 -6.52 -14.71 -7.35
C VAL A 115 -5.92 -13.57 -6.55
N LEU A 116 -6.45 -12.36 -6.76
CA LEU A 116 -5.97 -11.17 -6.06
C LEU A 116 -6.87 -10.86 -4.87
N HIS A 117 -6.22 -10.53 -3.75
CA HIS A 117 -6.88 -10.17 -2.51
C HIS A 117 -6.40 -8.80 -2.05
N SER A 118 -7.26 -8.07 -1.33
CA SER A 118 -6.89 -6.82 -0.65
C SER A 118 -7.49 -6.78 0.73
N THR A 119 -6.75 -6.26 1.70
CA THR A 119 -7.29 -6.00 3.03
C THR A 119 -8.16 -4.75 3.04
N GLU A 120 -9.02 -4.66 4.06
CA GLU A 120 -9.49 -3.35 4.51
C GLU A 120 -8.28 -2.48 4.96
N PRO A 121 -8.38 -1.15 4.87
CA PRO A 121 -7.29 -0.27 5.30
C PRO A 121 -6.92 -0.47 6.78
N TYR A 122 -5.62 -0.56 7.03
CA TYR A 122 -5.00 -0.40 8.35
C TYR A 122 -4.79 1.09 8.59
N ASN A 123 -5.80 1.72 9.18
CA ASN A 123 -5.74 3.12 9.61
C ASN A 123 -5.05 3.27 10.97
N ASN A 124 -4.97 4.50 11.46
CA ASN A 124 -4.38 4.83 12.76
C ASN A 124 -4.94 3.99 13.93
N ALA A 125 -6.25 3.72 13.96
CA ALA A 125 -6.89 2.94 15.02
C ALA A 125 -6.37 1.50 15.06
N LYS A 126 -6.13 0.88 13.90
CA LYS A 126 -5.59 -0.49 13.81
C LYS A 126 -4.08 -0.53 14.00
N ILE A 127 -3.32 0.42 13.47
CA ILE A 127 -1.85 0.40 13.59
C ILE A 127 -1.38 0.78 15.00
N ASN A 128 -2.18 1.52 15.76
CA ASN A 128 -1.83 1.80 17.16
C ASN A 128 -1.75 0.53 18.03
N THR A 129 -2.40 -0.58 17.65
CA THR A 129 -2.35 -1.84 18.42
C THR A 129 -1.19 -2.73 18.03
N SER A 130 -0.74 -2.67 16.78
CA SER A 130 0.39 -3.44 16.28
C SER A 130 1.03 -2.72 15.09
N SER A 131 2.36 -2.63 15.07
CA SER A 131 3.08 -1.92 14.01
C SER A 131 2.87 -2.58 12.64
N MET A 132 2.99 -1.84 11.54
CA MET A 132 2.80 -2.43 10.20
C MET A 132 3.71 -3.63 9.91
N PRO A 133 5.02 -3.60 10.22
CA PRO A 133 5.87 -4.79 10.08
C PRO A 133 5.38 -5.98 10.91
N GLN A 134 4.83 -5.70 12.10
CA GLN A 134 4.30 -6.72 12.99
C GLN A 134 3.01 -7.34 12.44
N ILE A 135 2.11 -6.50 11.93
CA ILE A 135 0.90 -6.92 11.21
C ILE A 135 1.27 -7.83 10.02
N ILE A 136 2.29 -7.47 9.24
CA ILE A 136 2.73 -8.25 8.07
C ILE A 136 3.32 -9.61 8.49
N ARG A 137 4.11 -9.65 9.58
CA ARG A 137 4.69 -10.90 10.13
C ARG A 137 3.60 -11.88 10.57
N ASP A 138 2.62 -11.38 11.30
CA ASP A 138 1.61 -12.21 11.96
C ASP A 138 0.31 -12.31 11.15
N PHE A 139 0.30 -11.77 9.92
CA PHE A 139 -0.88 -11.83 9.06
C PHE A 139 -1.26 -13.28 8.79
N THR A 140 -2.56 -13.59 8.86
CA THR A 140 -3.09 -14.92 8.55
C THR A 140 -4.33 -14.80 7.70
N ALA A 141 -4.42 -15.60 6.64
CA ALA A 141 -5.58 -15.75 5.79
C ALA A 141 -5.93 -17.24 5.60
N GLY A 142 -7.17 -17.51 5.20
CA GLY A 142 -7.71 -18.86 5.01
C GLY A 142 -8.59 -19.35 6.16
N GLU A 143 -9.75 -19.92 5.83
CA GLU A 143 -10.75 -20.36 6.84
C GLU A 143 -10.35 -21.63 7.59
N LYS A 144 -9.81 -22.62 6.87
CA LYS A 144 -9.57 -23.97 7.42
C LYS A 144 -8.18 -24.11 8.04
N HIS A 145 -7.18 -23.51 7.41
CA HIS A 145 -5.79 -23.54 7.84
C HIS A 145 -5.22 -22.14 7.69
N PRO A 146 -5.31 -21.30 8.73
CA PRO A 146 -4.77 -19.95 8.70
C PRO A 146 -3.26 -20.02 8.45
N VAL A 147 -2.83 -19.49 7.32
CA VAL A 147 -1.42 -19.36 6.95
C VAL A 147 -1.12 -17.92 6.62
N ASN A 148 0.15 -17.51 6.68
CA ASN A 148 0.54 -16.19 6.22
C ASN A 148 0.77 -16.22 4.69
N PRO A 149 -0.14 -15.67 3.86
CA PRO A 149 0.05 -15.62 2.41
C PRO A 149 1.12 -14.63 1.98
N LEU A 150 1.61 -13.75 2.87
CA LEU A 150 2.56 -12.69 2.52
C LEU A 150 3.98 -13.25 2.54
N ILE A 151 4.50 -13.62 1.37
CA ILE A 151 5.81 -14.28 1.23
C ILE A 151 6.84 -13.35 0.59
N TYR A 152 6.48 -12.66 -0.49
CA TYR A 152 7.39 -11.77 -1.23
C TYR A 152 6.82 -10.37 -1.30
N LEU A 153 7.53 -9.39 -0.73
CA LEU A 153 7.25 -8.00 -1.02
C LEU A 153 7.62 -7.73 -2.48
N TYR A 154 6.71 -7.11 -3.23
CA TYR A 154 6.87 -6.80 -4.63
C TYR A 154 8.21 -6.08 -4.91
N PRO A 155 8.94 -6.48 -5.98
CA PRO A 155 8.56 -7.53 -6.93
C PRO A 155 8.90 -8.96 -6.47
N ASP A 156 9.94 -9.16 -5.66
CA ASP A 156 10.50 -10.48 -5.36
C ASP A 156 11.34 -10.53 -4.06
N ILE A 157 11.16 -9.57 -3.15
CA ILE A 157 11.93 -9.47 -1.90
C ILE A 157 11.29 -10.35 -0.84
N PRO A 158 11.96 -11.37 -0.27
CA PRO A 158 11.38 -12.16 0.80
C PRO A 158 10.91 -11.28 1.97
N ARG A 159 9.70 -11.54 2.50
CA ARG A 159 9.07 -10.74 3.56
C ARG A 159 10.02 -10.45 4.71
N ASP A 160 10.68 -11.49 5.24
CA ASP A 160 11.55 -11.36 6.41
C ASP A 160 12.89 -10.68 6.10
N VAL A 161 13.29 -10.61 4.82
CA VAL A 161 14.43 -9.77 4.39
C VAL A 161 14.03 -8.29 4.40
N ALA A 162 12.82 -7.96 3.92
CA ALA A 162 12.33 -6.58 3.93
C ALA A 162 12.00 -6.10 5.36
N PHE A 163 11.22 -6.88 6.12
CA PHE A 163 10.63 -6.44 7.38
C PHE A 163 11.35 -6.97 8.63
N GLY A 164 12.25 -7.95 8.52
CA GLY A 164 12.86 -8.63 9.65
C GLY A 164 13.54 -7.70 10.66
N ARG A 165 14.22 -6.66 10.16
CA ARG A 165 14.88 -5.64 11.01
C ARG A 165 13.91 -4.78 11.83
N TYR A 166 12.62 -4.79 11.49
CA TYR A 166 11.57 -4.06 12.18
C TYR A 166 10.77 -4.91 13.16
N TYR A 167 10.99 -6.23 13.18
CA TYR A 167 10.31 -7.09 14.11
C TYR A 167 10.82 -6.82 15.52
N THR A 168 9.89 -6.53 16.42
CA THR A 168 10.20 -6.55 17.85
C THR A 168 10.26 -8.00 18.29
N SER A 169 11.35 -8.37 18.95
CA SER A 169 11.39 -9.60 19.73
C SER A 169 10.32 -9.45 20.81
N GLU A 170 9.25 -10.24 20.77
CA GLU A 170 8.38 -10.37 21.93
C GLU A 170 9.25 -10.97 23.04
N SER A 171 9.53 -10.15 24.05
CA SER A 171 10.27 -10.51 25.25
C SER A 171 9.38 -11.26 26.24
#